data_AF-A0A089M8Y7-F1
#
_entry.id   AF-A0A089M8Y7-F1
#
_cell.length_a   1.000
_cell.length_b   1.000
_cell.length_c   1.000
_cell.angle_alpha   90.00
_cell.angle_beta   90.00
_cell.angle_gamma   90.00
#
_symmetry.space_group_name_H-M   'P 1'
#
loop_
_entity.id
_entity.type
_entity.pdbx_description
1 polymer ?
#
loop_
_entity_poly.entity_id
_entity_poly.type
_entity_poly.pdbx_seq_one_letter_code
_entity_poly.pdbx_strand_id
1 'polypeptide(L)'
;MNHTHKLYRITYRHPGFIQGIGITFLLAVAAKYLALLPLLNIMGQLVLAILLGIALRGVAGVPQKAMTGIQFSSKKLLRTGIILLGMRLNFADILAAGPKVFAIAVINIAITLFTVYGFAKWFGIDRRLGLLTACGTAICGAAAVAAIAPQIKASEHETAVGAATVAILGTIFTLAYSLLYPFLGLSPSGFGIFAGGTLHEVAHVIAAAAPAGKEAADLAVIVKLTRVAMLIPVAVVIGSWESYRKRKQASVEETSQQPQYQEKGKTVEWKKLPIPWFILGFLLMSGVNTLGIIPVKLASGLIALAYLLLAMAMAGMGLGVDLKTFGRMGKKPFLAGLAGSVLLSALGYVLVLVFGLA
;
A
#
# COMPACT_ATOMS: atom_id res chain seq x y z
N MET A 1 -48.55 17.64 -11.78
CA MET A 1 -47.61 17.39 -10.68
C MET A 1 -46.35 16.76 -11.25
N ASN A 2 -45.33 17.57 -11.57
CA ASN A 2 -44.06 17.10 -12.14
C ASN A 2 -42.96 17.20 -11.07
N HIS A 3 -42.44 16.06 -10.62
CA HIS A 3 -41.22 16.01 -9.81
C HIS A 3 -40.01 15.76 -10.71
N THR A 4 -39.28 16.84 -10.99
CA THR A 4 -37.99 16.81 -11.69
C THR A 4 -36.87 16.36 -10.75
N HIS A 5 -36.20 15.27 -11.13
CA HIS A 5 -34.94 14.81 -10.57
C HIS A 5 -33.86 15.89 -10.68
N LYS A 6 -33.42 16.45 -9.55
CA LYS A 6 -32.18 17.25 -9.48
C LYS A 6 -30.97 16.32 -9.59
N LEU A 7 -30.44 16.24 -10.81
CA LEU A 7 -29.09 15.72 -11.08
C LEU A 7 -28.05 16.61 -10.37
N TYR A 8 -27.34 16.05 -9.39
CA TYR A 8 -26.14 16.66 -8.81
C TYR A 8 -25.02 16.67 -9.87
N ARG A 9 -24.97 17.71 -10.71
CA ARG A 9 -23.74 18.07 -11.43
C ARG A 9 -22.73 18.58 -10.40
N ILE A 10 -21.64 17.85 -10.21
CA ILE A 10 -20.45 18.32 -9.47
C ILE A 10 -19.82 19.43 -10.33
N THR A 11 -20.29 20.67 -10.16
CA THR A 11 -19.69 21.84 -10.77
C THR A 11 -18.43 22.16 -9.97
N TYR A 12 -17.26 21.84 -10.52
CA TYR A 12 -15.95 22.23 -9.98
C TYR A 12 -15.86 23.77 -9.96
N ARG A 13 -16.26 24.42 -8.87
CA ARG A 13 -15.89 25.83 -8.64
C ARG A 13 -14.37 25.88 -8.41
N HIS A 14 -13.68 26.44 -9.40
CA HIS A 14 -12.23 26.39 -9.64
C HIS A 14 -11.28 26.70 -8.45
N PRO A 15 -11.51 27.68 -7.56
CA PRO A 15 -10.45 28.09 -6.62
C PRO A 15 -10.19 27.05 -5.52
N GLY A 16 -11.24 26.40 -4.99
CA GLY A 16 -11.09 25.41 -3.91
C GLY A 16 -10.39 24.12 -4.36
N PHE A 17 -10.66 23.69 -5.60
CA PHE A 17 -10.02 22.51 -6.17
C PHE A 17 -8.50 22.70 -6.34
N ILE A 18 -8.10 23.84 -6.93
CA ILE A 18 -6.69 24.19 -7.13
C ILE A 18 -5.98 24.36 -5.78
N GLN A 19 -6.63 25.00 -4.81
CA GLN A 19 -6.10 25.14 -3.45
C GLN A 19 -5.80 23.77 -2.82
N GLY A 20 -6.73 22.81 -2.92
CA GLY A 20 -6.53 21.47 -2.37
C GLY A 20 -5.36 20.73 -3.02
N ILE A 21 -5.25 20.77 -4.35
CA ILE A 21 -4.11 20.18 -5.07
C ILE A 21 -2.81 20.87 -4.65
N GLY A 22 -2.80 22.20 -4.61
CA GLY A 22 -1.64 23.00 -4.21
C GLY A 22 -1.13 22.65 -2.82
N ILE A 23 -2.02 22.52 -1.83
CA ILE A 23 -1.66 22.08 -0.47
C ILE A 23 -1.00 20.69 -0.52
N THR A 24 -1.62 19.71 -1.18
CA THR A 24 -1.04 18.35 -1.25
C THR A 24 0.29 18.31 -2.00
N PHE A 25 0.46 19.15 -3.01
CA PHE A 25 1.72 19.30 -3.76
C PHE A 25 2.82 19.88 -2.87
N LEU A 26 2.55 20.97 -2.17
CA LEU A 26 3.51 21.59 -1.25
C LEU A 26 3.94 20.62 -0.15
N LEU A 27 3.00 19.89 0.44
CA LEU A 27 3.32 18.86 1.43
C LEU A 27 4.15 17.72 0.85
N ALA A 28 3.86 17.27 -0.37
CA ALA A 28 4.64 16.23 -1.04
C ALA A 28 6.07 16.69 -1.36
N VAL A 29 6.23 17.94 -1.81
CA VAL A 29 7.54 18.54 -2.07
C VAL A 29 8.31 18.72 -0.77
N ALA A 30 7.67 19.24 0.28
CA ALA A 30 8.27 19.34 1.61
C ALA A 30 8.72 17.96 2.12
N ALA A 31 7.87 16.94 2.00
CA ALA A 31 8.21 15.57 2.37
C ALA A 31 9.41 15.02 1.60
N LYS A 32 9.50 15.30 0.29
CA LYS A 32 10.64 14.91 -0.56
C LYS A 32 11.95 15.53 -0.06
N TYR A 33 11.95 16.83 0.25
CA TYR A 33 13.15 17.51 0.74
C TYR A 33 13.49 17.12 2.18
N LEU A 34 12.50 16.93 3.05
CA LEU A 34 12.71 16.41 4.40
C LEU A 34 13.32 15.00 4.35
N ALA A 35 12.91 14.15 3.40
CA ALA A 35 13.49 12.82 3.21
C ALA A 35 14.98 12.82 2.81
N LEU A 36 15.57 13.97 2.46
CA LEU A 36 17.01 14.08 2.22
C LEU A 36 17.81 14.25 3.52
N LEU A 37 17.14 14.63 4.63
CA LEU A 37 17.82 14.80 5.91
C LEU A 37 18.21 13.42 6.48
N PRO A 38 19.43 13.26 7.07
CA PRO A 38 19.96 11.95 7.48
C PRO A 38 19.08 11.17 8.47
N LEU A 39 18.33 11.88 9.32
CA LEU A 39 17.42 11.27 10.29
C LEU A 39 16.05 10.91 9.70
N LEU A 40 15.61 11.63 8.66
CA LEU A 40 14.27 11.50 8.10
C LEU A 40 14.25 10.64 6.83
N ASN A 41 15.40 10.37 6.21
CA ASN A 41 15.49 9.50 5.03
C ASN A 41 14.96 8.08 5.30
N ILE A 42 15.09 7.59 6.53
CA ILE A 42 14.65 6.26 6.99
C ILE A 42 13.12 6.13 6.92
N MET A 43 12.40 7.23 7.17
CA MET A 43 10.94 7.22 7.05
C MET A 43 10.48 7.16 5.59
N GLY A 44 11.23 7.77 4.67
CA GLY A 44 10.86 7.88 3.26
C GLY A 44 9.79 8.95 2.98
N GLN A 45 9.78 9.44 1.74
CA GLN A 45 8.93 10.56 1.30
C GLN A 45 7.42 10.32 1.47
N LEU A 46 6.91 9.11 1.25
CA LEU A 46 5.47 8.81 1.34
C LEU A 46 4.96 8.91 2.78
N VAL A 47 5.78 8.42 3.72
CA VAL A 47 5.50 8.45 5.16
C VAL A 47 5.53 9.88 5.67
N LEU A 48 6.57 10.63 5.32
CA LEU A 48 6.65 12.04 5.69
C LEU A 48 5.47 12.82 5.12
N ALA A 49 5.03 12.54 3.89
CA ALA A 49 3.89 13.21 3.29
C ALA A 49 2.59 12.96 4.08
N ILE A 50 2.28 11.72 4.47
CA ILE A 50 1.09 11.43 5.30
C ILE A 50 1.20 12.07 6.69
N LEU A 51 2.37 12.00 7.34
CA LEU A 51 2.59 12.59 8.66
C LEU A 51 2.47 14.12 8.64
N LEU A 52 3.01 14.79 7.63
CA LEU A 52 2.85 16.22 7.43
C LEU A 52 1.38 16.60 7.17
N GLY A 53 0.64 15.77 6.42
CA GLY A 53 -0.80 15.95 6.23
C GLY A 53 -1.58 15.86 7.55
N ILE A 54 -1.29 14.85 8.37
CA ILE A 54 -1.89 14.67 9.71
C ILE A 54 -1.54 15.86 10.61
N ALA A 55 -0.27 16.27 10.63
CA ALA A 55 0.21 17.38 11.46
C ALA A 55 -0.47 18.70 11.06
N LEU A 56 -0.53 19.01 9.76
CA LEU A 56 -1.19 20.22 9.28
C LEU A 56 -2.69 20.24 9.63
N ARG A 57 -3.37 19.11 9.44
CA ARG A 57 -4.78 18.95 9.82
C ARG A 57 -5.00 19.16 11.32
N GLY A 58 -4.07 18.71 12.15
CA GLY A 58 -4.12 18.85 13.59
C GLY A 58 -3.86 20.27 14.11
N VAL A 59 -2.90 20.98 13.51
CA VAL A 59 -2.45 22.29 13.99
C VAL A 59 -3.25 23.44 13.38
N ALA A 60 -3.44 23.43 12.06
CA ALA A 60 -4.05 24.55 11.33
C ALA A 60 -5.46 24.23 10.81
N GLY A 61 -5.88 22.97 10.86
CA GLY A 61 -7.08 22.52 10.17
C GLY A 61 -6.92 22.58 8.65
N VAL A 62 -8.02 22.36 7.92
CA VAL A 62 -8.01 22.45 6.45
C VAL A 62 -9.27 23.19 5.98
N PRO A 63 -9.15 24.19 5.10
CA PRO A 63 -10.31 24.88 4.55
C PRO A 63 -11.26 23.90 3.87
N GLN A 64 -12.56 23.96 4.19
CA GLN A 64 -13.58 23.08 3.61
C GLN A 64 -13.60 23.16 2.07
N LYS A 65 -13.34 24.34 1.51
CA LYS A 65 -13.26 24.58 0.06
C LYS A 65 -12.14 23.77 -0.61
N ALA A 66 -11.06 23.45 0.12
CA ALA A 66 -9.91 22.70 -0.39
C ALA A 66 -10.13 21.17 -0.42
N MET A 67 -11.21 20.68 0.22
CA MET A 67 -11.45 19.24 0.36
C MET A 67 -11.67 18.52 -0.96
N THR A 68 -12.24 19.18 -1.96
CA THR A 68 -12.44 18.60 -3.30
C THR A 68 -11.11 18.28 -3.99
N GLY A 69 -10.13 19.18 -3.91
CA GLY A 69 -8.77 18.96 -4.44
C GLY A 69 -8.00 17.90 -3.65
N ILE A 70 -8.12 17.93 -2.32
CA ILE A 70 -7.48 16.92 -1.44
C ILE A 70 -8.02 15.52 -1.73
N GLN A 71 -9.34 15.34 -1.85
CA GLN A 71 -9.94 14.06 -2.21
C GLN A 71 -9.56 13.60 -3.61
N PHE A 72 -9.38 14.54 -4.56
CA PHE A 72 -8.86 14.22 -5.88
C PHE A 72 -7.44 13.65 -5.79
N SER A 73 -6.55 14.29 -5.02
CA SER A 73 -5.20 13.78 -4.75
C SER A 73 -5.23 12.38 -4.15
N SER A 74 -6.00 12.17 -3.08
CA SER A 74 -6.06 10.88 -2.37
C SER A 74 -6.65 9.72 -3.18
N LYS A 75 -7.42 9.99 -4.25
CA LYS A 75 -8.13 8.95 -5.01
C LYS A 75 -7.66 8.82 -6.45
N LYS A 76 -7.52 9.92 -7.17
CA LYS A 76 -7.18 9.92 -8.59
C LYS A 76 -5.67 9.94 -8.77
N LEU A 77 -4.96 10.87 -8.14
CA LEU A 77 -3.50 10.91 -8.22
C LEU A 77 -2.86 9.65 -7.63
N LEU A 78 -3.46 9.09 -6.57
CA LEU A 78 -3.06 7.79 -6.02
C LEU A 78 -3.02 6.70 -7.10
N ARG A 79 -4.11 6.53 -7.85
CA ARG A 79 -4.23 5.48 -8.88
C ARG A 79 -3.26 5.74 -10.04
N THR A 80 -3.14 6.99 -10.47
CA THR A 80 -2.18 7.38 -11.51
C THR A 80 -0.74 7.10 -11.06
N GLY A 81 -0.40 7.46 -9.82
CA GLY A 81 0.91 7.17 -9.22
C GLY A 81 1.19 5.67 -9.16
N ILE A 82 0.22 4.84 -8.76
CA ILE A 82 0.37 3.37 -8.79
C ILE A 82 0.63 2.89 -10.22
N ILE A 83 -0.15 3.32 -11.21
CA ILE A 83 0.04 2.91 -12.61
C ILE A 83 1.46 3.23 -13.09
N LEU A 84 1.90 4.48 -12.91
CA LEU A 84 3.23 4.93 -13.33
C LEU A 84 4.35 4.21 -12.56
N LEU A 85 4.12 3.84 -11.31
CA LEU A 85 5.08 3.06 -10.51
C LEU A 85 5.34 1.67 -11.11
N GLY A 86 4.46 1.17 -11.99
CA GLY A 86 4.71 -0.03 -12.78
C GLY A 86 6.01 0.04 -13.60
N MET A 87 6.45 1.24 -14.00
CA MET A 87 7.74 1.46 -14.66
C MET A 87 8.95 1.06 -13.80
N ARG A 88 8.77 0.93 -12.48
CA ARG A 88 9.84 0.48 -11.58
C ARG A 88 10.03 -1.04 -11.62
N LEU A 89 9.02 -1.78 -12.09
CA LEU A 89 9.04 -3.24 -12.11
C LEU A 89 9.50 -3.74 -13.47
N ASN A 90 10.52 -4.59 -13.47
CA ASN A 90 11.04 -5.29 -14.64
C ASN A 90 10.85 -6.79 -14.44
N PHE A 91 10.12 -7.45 -15.34
CA PHE A 91 9.89 -8.89 -15.23
C PHE A 91 11.16 -9.71 -15.43
N ALA A 92 12.15 -9.20 -16.16
CA ALA A 92 13.44 -9.86 -16.32
C ALA A 92 14.17 -9.95 -14.97
N ASP A 93 14.14 -8.90 -14.15
CA ASP A 93 14.76 -8.90 -12.82
C ASP A 93 14.07 -9.86 -11.86
N ILE A 94 12.74 -10.02 -11.98
CA ILE A 94 11.97 -11.00 -11.19
C ILE A 94 12.35 -12.43 -11.59
N LEU A 95 12.49 -12.69 -12.90
CA LEU A 95 12.92 -14.00 -13.39
C LEU A 95 14.36 -14.30 -12.94
N ALA A 96 15.23 -13.30 -12.97
CA ALA A 96 16.62 -13.42 -12.52
C ALA A 96 16.74 -13.64 -11.00
N ALA A 97 15.80 -13.12 -10.19
CA ALA A 97 15.73 -13.40 -8.75
C ALA A 97 15.55 -14.90 -8.43
N GLY A 98 15.03 -15.66 -9.40
CA GLY A 98 14.95 -17.11 -9.32
C GLY A 98 13.76 -17.64 -8.51
N PRO A 99 13.44 -18.94 -8.67
CA PRO A 99 12.25 -19.56 -8.09
C PRO A 99 12.28 -19.60 -6.56
N LYS A 100 13.47 -19.66 -5.95
CA LYS A 100 13.63 -19.65 -4.49
C LYS A 100 13.15 -18.33 -3.88
N VAL A 101 13.56 -17.19 -4.45
CA VAL A 101 13.14 -15.86 -3.96
C VAL A 101 11.63 -15.66 -4.15
N PHE A 102 11.08 -16.13 -5.27
CA PHE A 102 9.65 -16.13 -5.50
C PHE A 102 8.89 -16.96 -4.45
N ALA A 103 9.36 -18.17 -4.14
CA ALA A 103 8.77 -19.02 -3.12
C ALA A 103 8.80 -18.36 -1.73
N ILE A 104 9.93 -17.74 -1.35
CA ILE A 104 10.05 -16.97 -0.11
C ILE A 104 9.01 -15.85 -0.07
N ALA A 105 8.84 -15.10 -1.16
CA ALA A 105 7.85 -14.02 -1.21
C ALA A 105 6.42 -14.55 -1.00
N VAL A 106 6.03 -15.63 -1.68
CA VAL A 106 4.70 -16.25 -1.55
C VAL A 106 4.45 -16.75 -0.12
N ILE A 107 5.41 -17.48 0.46
CA ILE A 107 5.30 -18.02 1.82
C ILE A 107 5.20 -16.89 2.84
N ASN A 108 6.07 -15.89 2.75
CA ASN A 108 6.05 -14.72 3.63
C ASN A 108 4.72 -13.97 3.55
N ILE A 109 4.21 -13.71 2.33
CA ILE A 109 2.93 -13.02 2.15
C ILE A 109 1.81 -13.84 2.77
N ALA A 110 1.70 -15.12 2.43
CA ALA A 110 0.61 -15.98 2.89
C ALA A 110 0.58 -16.04 4.42
N ILE A 111 1.69 -16.45 5.05
CA ILE A 111 1.75 -16.63 6.51
C ILE A 111 1.53 -15.31 7.22
N THR A 112 2.16 -14.21 6.77
CA THR A 112 2.02 -12.90 7.42
C THR A 112 0.60 -12.38 7.31
N LEU A 113 -0.04 -12.53 6.14
CA LEU A 113 -1.40 -12.05 5.92
C LEU A 113 -2.39 -12.77 6.84
N PHE A 114 -2.31 -14.10 6.96
CA PHE A 114 -3.16 -14.86 7.88
C PHE A 114 -2.87 -14.53 9.34
N THR A 115 -1.59 -14.41 9.71
CA THR A 115 -1.19 -14.18 11.10
C THR A 115 -1.55 -12.79 11.60
N VAL A 116 -1.24 -11.74 10.82
CA VAL A 116 -1.60 -10.36 11.20
C VAL A 116 -3.12 -10.19 11.22
N TYR A 117 -3.84 -10.77 10.25
CA TYR A 117 -5.30 -10.72 10.26
C TYR A 117 -5.89 -11.48 11.46
N GLY A 118 -5.29 -12.61 11.85
CA GLY A 118 -5.61 -13.35 13.06
C GLY A 118 -5.42 -12.52 14.33
N PHE A 119 -4.26 -11.88 14.49
CA PHE A 119 -4.00 -10.95 15.60
C PHE A 119 -4.95 -9.76 15.60
N ALA A 120 -5.27 -9.22 14.43
CA ALA A 120 -6.24 -8.14 14.32
C ALA A 120 -7.62 -8.56 14.82
N LYS A 121 -8.07 -9.77 14.48
CA LYS A 121 -9.31 -10.34 15.02
C LYS A 121 -9.22 -10.55 16.53
N TRP A 122 -8.10 -11.06 17.03
CA TRP A 122 -7.91 -11.32 18.46
C TRP A 122 -7.93 -10.03 19.30
N PHE A 123 -7.33 -8.96 18.82
CA PHE A 123 -7.37 -7.64 19.48
C PHE A 123 -8.72 -6.91 19.29
N GLY A 124 -9.67 -7.49 18.56
CA GLY A 124 -10.97 -6.88 18.28
C GLY A 124 -10.87 -5.63 17.42
N ILE A 125 -10.03 -5.67 16.38
CA ILE A 125 -9.92 -4.62 15.36
C ILE A 125 -11.02 -4.85 14.32
N ASP A 126 -11.61 -3.77 13.82
CA ASP A 126 -12.55 -3.83 12.71
C ASP A 126 -11.96 -4.56 11.50
N ARG A 127 -12.79 -5.39 10.86
CA ARG A 127 -12.34 -6.29 9.78
C ARG A 127 -11.54 -5.58 8.70
N ARG A 128 -12.02 -4.41 8.26
CA ARG A 128 -11.39 -3.66 7.16
C ARG A 128 -10.02 -3.16 7.58
N LEU A 129 -9.92 -2.48 8.72
CA LEU A 129 -8.64 -2.03 9.27
C LEU A 129 -7.67 -3.20 9.53
N GLY A 130 -8.15 -4.31 10.10
CA GLY A 130 -7.34 -5.51 10.30
C GLY A 130 -6.79 -6.09 9.01
N LEU A 131 -7.61 -6.14 7.94
CA LEU A 131 -7.16 -6.59 6.62
C LEU A 131 -6.18 -5.61 5.98
N LEU A 132 -6.38 -4.30 6.16
CA LEU A 132 -5.42 -3.28 5.69
C LEU A 132 -4.07 -3.42 6.39
N THR A 133 -4.06 -3.57 7.72
CA THR A 133 -2.84 -3.82 8.49
C THR A 133 -2.16 -5.10 8.01
N ALA A 134 -2.91 -6.19 7.82
CA ALA A 134 -2.37 -7.45 7.32
C ALA A 134 -1.75 -7.31 5.92
N CYS A 135 -2.46 -6.70 4.97
CA CYS A 135 -1.95 -6.50 3.61
C CYS A 135 -0.75 -5.56 3.58
N GLY A 136 -0.78 -4.49 4.37
CA GLY A 136 0.34 -3.56 4.50
C GLY A 136 1.59 -4.27 5.03
N THR A 137 1.46 -4.99 6.14
CA THR A 137 2.58 -5.76 6.73
C THR A 137 3.09 -6.85 5.79
N ALA A 138 2.17 -7.55 5.11
CA ALA A 138 2.49 -8.71 4.29
C ALA A 138 3.00 -8.41 2.87
N ILE A 139 2.93 -7.17 2.34
CA ILE A 139 3.26 -6.90 0.92
C ILE A 139 4.23 -5.72 0.75
N CYS A 140 3.72 -4.48 0.73
CA CYS A 140 4.52 -3.29 0.45
C CYS A 140 4.03 -2.05 1.22
N GLY A 141 3.52 -2.27 2.44
CA GLY A 141 3.25 -1.20 3.38
C GLY A 141 2.11 -0.30 2.94
N ALA A 142 2.37 1.01 2.93
CA ALA A 142 1.36 2.02 2.61
C ALA A 142 0.78 1.84 1.19
N ALA A 143 1.58 1.42 0.21
CA ALA A 143 1.10 1.17 -1.14
C ALA A 143 0.10 0.01 -1.22
N ALA A 144 0.33 -1.07 -0.45
CA ALA A 144 -0.61 -2.18 -0.36
C ALA A 144 -1.91 -1.76 0.32
N VAL A 145 -1.83 -1.02 1.43
CA VAL A 145 -3.01 -0.45 2.11
C VAL A 145 -3.84 0.39 1.14
N ALA A 146 -3.18 1.27 0.39
CA ALA A 146 -3.82 2.16 -0.56
C ALA A 146 -4.48 1.42 -1.75
N ALA A 147 -3.88 0.32 -2.20
CA ALA A 147 -4.43 -0.51 -3.28
C ALA A 147 -5.62 -1.38 -2.83
N ILE A 148 -5.59 -1.90 -1.59
CA ILE A 148 -6.63 -2.77 -1.04
C ILE A 148 -7.83 -1.98 -0.50
N ALA A 149 -7.62 -0.78 0.05
CA ALA A 149 -8.69 0.03 0.63
C ALA A 149 -9.93 0.22 -0.27
N PRO A 150 -9.80 0.56 -1.58
CA PRO A 150 -10.95 0.67 -2.47
C PRO A 150 -11.71 -0.65 -2.68
N GLN A 151 -11.01 -1.79 -2.66
CA GLN A 151 -11.60 -3.12 -2.87
C GLN A 151 -12.55 -3.50 -1.74
N ILE A 152 -12.13 -3.21 -0.51
CA ILE A 152 -12.91 -3.54 0.69
C ILE A 152 -13.81 -2.39 1.16
N LYS A 153 -13.84 -1.27 0.40
CA LYS A 153 -14.55 -0.03 0.74
C LYS A 153 -14.17 0.49 2.13
N ALA A 154 -12.86 0.51 2.44
CA ALA A 154 -12.36 1.11 3.67
C ALA A 154 -12.55 2.64 3.64
N SER A 155 -12.76 3.22 4.82
CA SER A 155 -12.81 4.66 5.02
C SER A 155 -11.41 5.29 4.86
N GLU A 156 -11.38 6.60 4.64
CA GLU A 156 -10.13 7.36 4.58
C GLU A 156 -9.35 7.27 5.91
N HIS A 157 -10.06 7.26 7.05
CA HIS A 157 -9.47 7.06 8.37
C HIS A 157 -8.82 5.68 8.54
N GLU A 158 -9.51 4.59 8.21
CA GLU A 158 -8.95 3.23 8.28
C GLU A 158 -7.72 3.10 7.37
N THR A 159 -7.79 3.66 6.17
CA THR A 159 -6.69 3.64 5.19
C THR A 159 -5.47 4.38 5.72
N ALA A 160 -5.66 5.58 6.26
CA ALA A 160 -4.57 6.38 6.79
C ALA A 160 -3.97 5.76 8.06
N VAL A 161 -4.79 5.23 8.98
CA VAL A 161 -4.30 4.53 10.18
C VAL A 161 -3.49 3.30 9.81
N GLY A 162 -3.98 2.48 8.89
CA GLY A 162 -3.26 1.30 8.41
C GLY A 162 -1.94 1.66 7.72
N ALA A 163 -1.96 2.65 6.83
CA ALA A 163 -0.77 3.10 6.11
C ALA A 163 0.30 3.69 7.06
N ALA A 164 -0.10 4.56 7.98
CA ALA A 164 0.81 5.16 8.95
C ALA A 164 1.36 4.11 9.93
N THR A 165 0.53 3.17 10.38
CA THR A 165 0.95 2.09 11.27
C THR A 165 2.08 1.28 10.64
N VAL A 166 1.88 0.80 9.42
CA VAL A 166 2.88 -0.05 8.75
C VAL A 166 4.12 0.75 8.34
N ALA A 167 3.96 2.04 8.02
CA ALA A 167 5.08 2.94 7.79
C ALA A 167 5.98 3.11 9.02
N ILE A 168 5.39 3.36 10.20
CA ILE A 168 6.14 3.49 11.46
C ILE A 168 6.86 2.17 11.77
N LEU A 169 6.17 1.03 11.61
CA LEU A 169 6.80 -0.28 11.77
C LEU A 169 7.95 -0.48 10.79
N GLY A 170 7.80 -0.08 9.53
CA GLY A 170 8.87 -0.08 8.54
C GLY A 170 10.12 0.66 9.00
N THR A 171 9.97 1.86 9.54
CA THR A 171 11.09 2.65 10.08
C THR A 171 11.75 1.95 11.26
N ILE A 172 10.96 1.42 12.21
CA ILE A 172 11.47 0.69 13.37
C ILE A 172 12.30 -0.52 12.93
N PHE A 173 11.77 -1.33 12.02
CA PHE A 173 12.46 -2.53 11.52
C PHE A 173 13.66 -2.21 10.65
N THR A 174 13.65 -1.08 9.92
CA THR A 174 14.82 -0.61 9.17
C THR A 174 15.99 -0.35 10.11
N LEU A 175 15.75 0.42 11.18
CA LEU A 175 16.76 0.68 12.21
C LEU A 175 17.23 -0.61 12.87
N ALA A 176 16.30 -1.48 13.26
CA ALA A 176 16.62 -2.76 13.85
C ALA A 176 17.52 -3.60 12.92
N TYR A 177 17.19 -3.68 11.63
CA TYR A 177 17.96 -4.49 10.67
C TYR A 177 19.35 -3.91 10.40
N SER A 178 19.46 -2.59 10.25
CA SER A 178 20.77 -1.92 10.10
C SER A 178 21.69 -2.18 11.28
N LEU A 179 21.15 -2.20 12.50
CA LEU A 179 21.92 -2.48 13.72
C LEU A 179 22.21 -3.97 13.92
N LEU A 180 21.28 -4.84 13.52
CA LEU A 180 21.41 -6.28 13.68
C LEU A 180 22.27 -6.94 12.60
N TYR A 181 22.48 -6.31 11.44
CA TYR A 181 23.23 -6.88 10.32
C TYR A 181 24.54 -7.60 10.73
N PRO A 182 25.44 -7.01 11.53
CA PRO A 182 26.69 -7.68 11.92
C PRO A 182 26.50 -8.96 12.75
N PHE A 183 25.34 -9.12 13.40
CA PHE A 183 25.02 -10.23 14.29
C PHE A 183 24.18 -11.33 13.62
N LEU A 184 23.62 -11.07 12.43
CA LEU A 184 22.74 -12.03 11.75
C LEU A 184 23.51 -13.17 11.09
N GLY A 185 24.81 -13.01 10.86
CA GLY A 185 25.66 -14.01 10.20
C GLY A 185 25.31 -14.28 8.74
N LEU A 186 24.52 -13.40 8.11
CA LEU A 186 24.14 -13.49 6.70
C LEU A 186 25.22 -12.84 5.83
N SER A 187 25.48 -13.45 4.68
CA SER A 187 26.20 -12.83 3.58
C SER A 187 25.48 -11.55 3.10
N PRO A 188 26.17 -10.64 2.39
CA PRO A 188 25.54 -9.44 1.83
C PRO A 188 24.31 -9.74 0.96
N SER A 189 24.40 -10.78 0.12
CA SER A 189 23.28 -11.22 -0.73
C SER A 189 22.15 -11.83 0.11
N GLY A 190 22.46 -12.69 1.08
CA GLY A 190 21.48 -13.27 1.99
C GLY A 190 20.74 -12.21 2.81
N PHE A 191 21.46 -11.20 3.31
CA PHE A 191 20.87 -10.05 3.98
C PHE A 191 19.99 -9.22 3.04
N GLY A 192 20.41 -9.04 1.78
CA GLY A 192 19.61 -8.38 0.76
C GLY A 192 18.28 -9.10 0.52
N ILE A 193 18.29 -10.43 0.38
CA ILE A 193 17.08 -11.25 0.23
C ILE A 193 16.21 -11.18 1.48
N PHE A 194 16.81 -11.26 2.66
CA PHE A 194 16.12 -11.11 3.94
C PHE A 194 15.41 -9.76 4.05
N ALA A 195 16.15 -8.66 3.94
CA ALA A 195 15.62 -7.30 4.04
C ALA A 195 14.54 -7.03 2.96
N GLY A 196 14.82 -7.41 1.72
CA GLY A 196 13.88 -7.32 0.60
C GLY A 196 12.64 -8.20 0.76
N GLY A 197 12.74 -9.32 1.48
CA GLY A 197 11.64 -10.25 1.75
C GLY A 197 10.70 -9.78 2.86
N THR A 198 11.21 -9.04 3.86
CA THR A 198 10.49 -8.80 5.12
C THR A 198 10.18 -7.34 5.42
N LEU A 199 10.95 -6.37 4.92
CA LEU A 199 10.69 -4.95 5.22
C LEU A 199 9.42 -4.41 4.55
N HIS A 200 8.91 -3.29 5.03
CA HIS A 200 7.56 -2.86 4.68
C HIS A 200 7.51 -2.03 3.38
N GLU A 201 8.58 -1.33 3.04
CA GLU A 201 8.63 -0.45 1.87
C GLU A 201 10.00 -0.49 1.19
N VAL A 202 10.08 -0.08 -0.08
CA VAL A 202 11.34 -0.06 -0.83
C VAL A 202 12.35 0.93 -0.21
N ALA A 203 11.89 2.07 0.32
CA ALA A 203 12.76 3.04 0.99
C ALA A 203 13.42 2.43 2.25
N HIS A 204 12.61 1.73 3.07
CA HIS A 204 13.08 0.97 4.23
C HIS A 204 14.12 -0.08 3.85
N VAL A 205 13.88 -0.81 2.76
CA VAL A 205 14.81 -1.84 2.27
C VAL A 205 16.16 -1.24 1.88
N ILE A 206 16.16 -0.16 1.09
CA ILE A 206 17.40 0.49 0.65
C ILE A 206 18.20 0.99 1.85
N ALA A 207 17.53 1.64 2.80
CA ALA A 207 18.17 2.15 4.02
C ALA A 207 18.72 1.01 4.89
N ALA A 208 17.95 -0.07 5.07
CA ALA A 208 18.37 -1.21 5.87
C ALA A 208 19.57 -1.96 5.26
N ALA A 209 19.57 -2.12 3.93
CA ALA A 209 20.59 -2.86 3.18
C ALA A 209 21.87 -2.06 2.93
N ALA A 210 21.85 -0.72 3.09
CA ALA A 210 23.00 0.14 2.83
C ALA A 210 24.30 -0.29 3.55
N PRO A 211 24.29 -0.70 4.84
CA PRO A 211 25.50 -1.18 5.52
C PRO A 211 26.10 -2.46 4.91
N ALA A 212 25.30 -3.27 4.22
CA ALA A 212 25.73 -4.49 3.55
C ALA A 212 26.28 -4.25 2.13
N GLY A 213 26.28 -3.00 1.66
CA GLY A 213 26.84 -2.60 0.37
C GLY A 213 25.82 -2.51 -0.78
N LYS A 214 26.30 -2.00 -1.92
CA LYS A 214 25.44 -1.69 -3.08
C LYS A 214 24.76 -2.94 -3.66
N GLU A 215 25.49 -4.05 -3.77
CA GLU A 215 24.96 -5.30 -4.32
C GLU A 215 23.82 -5.85 -3.46
N ALA A 216 23.97 -5.83 -2.13
CA ALA A 216 22.92 -6.21 -1.19
C ALA A 216 21.68 -5.32 -1.35
N ALA A 217 21.85 -4.01 -1.47
CA ALA A 217 20.75 -3.08 -1.68
C ALA A 217 20.01 -3.30 -3.01
N ASP A 218 20.74 -3.49 -4.10
CA ASP A 218 20.16 -3.76 -5.43
C ASP A 218 19.36 -5.07 -5.40
N LEU A 219 19.92 -6.15 -4.84
CA LEU A 219 19.23 -7.42 -4.67
C LEU A 219 17.99 -7.29 -3.77
N ALA A 220 18.09 -6.55 -2.67
CA ALA A 220 16.98 -6.32 -1.76
C ALA A 220 15.82 -5.59 -2.44
N VAL A 221 16.12 -4.62 -3.32
CA VAL A 221 15.13 -3.95 -4.15
C VAL A 221 14.45 -4.94 -5.10
N ILE A 222 15.19 -5.80 -5.78
CA ILE A 222 14.63 -6.84 -6.67
C ILE A 222 13.68 -7.77 -5.90
N VAL A 223 14.10 -8.29 -4.75
CA VAL A 223 13.27 -9.15 -3.90
C VAL A 223 12.02 -8.41 -3.42
N LYS A 224 12.14 -7.14 -3.03
CA LYS A 224 10.99 -6.33 -2.62
C LYS A 224 10.01 -6.09 -3.77
N LEU A 225 10.49 -5.78 -4.97
CA LEU A 225 9.65 -5.58 -6.15
C LEU A 225 8.93 -6.87 -6.55
N THR A 226 9.57 -8.02 -6.39
CA THR A 226 8.92 -9.33 -6.57
C THR A 226 7.72 -9.48 -5.61
N ARG A 227 7.89 -9.12 -4.34
CA ARG A 227 6.80 -9.11 -3.34
C ARG A 227 5.72 -8.07 -3.68
N VAL A 228 6.11 -6.89 -4.18
CA VAL A 228 5.17 -5.85 -4.63
C VAL A 228 4.32 -6.34 -5.80
N ALA A 229 4.87 -7.11 -6.73
CA ALA A 229 4.11 -7.70 -7.84
C ALA A 229 2.97 -8.62 -7.34
N MET A 230 3.18 -9.31 -6.21
CA MET A 230 2.17 -10.16 -5.58
C MET A 230 0.99 -9.38 -5.00
N LEU A 231 1.05 -8.05 -4.93
CA LEU A 231 -0.11 -7.21 -4.64
C LEU A 231 -1.27 -7.50 -5.59
N ILE A 232 -0.96 -7.83 -6.85
CA ILE A 232 -1.94 -8.08 -7.90
C ILE A 232 -2.77 -9.33 -7.60
N PRO A 233 -2.18 -10.54 -7.50
CA PRO A 233 -2.95 -11.73 -7.16
C PRO A 233 -3.65 -11.59 -5.80
N VAL A 234 -2.99 -11.00 -4.79
CA VAL A 234 -3.62 -10.81 -3.48
C VAL A 234 -4.83 -9.86 -3.55
N ALA A 235 -4.73 -8.75 -4.27
CA ALA A 235 -5.85 -7.82 -4.45
C ALA A 235 -7.02 -8.47 -5.20
N VAL A 236 -6.75 -9.33 -6.20
CA VAL A 236 -7.78 -10.10 -6.89
C VAL A 236 -8.46 -11.10 -5.95
N VAL A 237 -7.69 -11.84 -5.15
CA VAL A 237 -8.23 -12.79 -4.17
C VAL A 237 -9.11 -12.08 -3.15
N ILE A 238 -8.62 -10.98 -2.55
CA ILE A 238 -9.38 -10.20 -1.56
C ILE A 238 -10.63 -9.57 -2.18
N GLY A 239 -10.52 -8.96 -3.36
CA GLY A 239 -11.66 -8.34 -4.05
C GLY A 239 -12.74 -9.36 -4.43
N SER A 240 -12.33 -10.57 -4.84
CA SER A 240 -13.24 -11.68 -5.15
C SER A 240 -13.91 -12.23 -3.89
N TRP A 241 -13.15 -12.41 -2.81
CA TRP A 241 -13.67 -12.85 -1.52
C TRP A 241 -14.71 -11.89 -0.94
N GLU A 242 -14.44 -10.58 -1.00
CA GLU A 242 -15.38 -9.54 -0.56
C GLU A 242 -16.65 -9.50 -1.42
N SER A 243 -16.51 -9.68 -2.73
CA SER A 243 -17.64 -9.72 -3.65
C SER A 243 -18.52 -10.94 -3.41
N TYR A 244 -17.92 -12.10 -3.19
CA TYR A 244 -18.64 -13.33 -2.85
C TYR A 244 -19.38 -13.19 -1.50
N ARG A 245 -18.71 -12.65 -0.48
CA ARG A 245 -19.31 -12.45 0.85
C ARG A 245 -20.52 -11.54 0.83
N LYS A 246 -20.48 -10.44 0.07
CA LYS A 246 -21.63 -9.52 -0.07
C LYS A 246 -22.82 -10.18 -0.76
N ARG A 247 -22.58 -11.00 -1.79
CA ARG A 247 -23.64 -11.78 -2.44
C ARG A 247 -24.29 -12.75 -1.47
N LYS A 248 -23.48 -13.44 -0.65
CA LYS A 248 -23.97 -14.37 0.37
C LYS A 248 -24.77 -13.68 1.48
N GLN A 249 -24.40 -12.46 1.87
CA GLN A 249 -25.17 -11.68 2.84
C GLN A 249 -26.51 -11.20 2.24
N ALA A 250 -26.52 -10.73 0.99
CA ALA A 250 -27.74 -10.34 0.30
C ALA A 250 -28.72 -11.51 0.10
N SER A 251 -28.22 -12.72 -0.19
CA SER A 251 -29.07 -13.91 -0.32
C SER A 251 -29.66 -14.41 1.01
N VAL A 252 -29.06 -14.04 2.16
CA VAL A 252 -29.57 -14.42 3.49
C VAL A 252 -30.64 -13.43 3.98
N GLU A 253 -30.53 -12.15 3.64
CA GLU A 253 -31.56 -11.14 3.94
C GLU A 253 -32.85 -11.32 3.13
N GLU A 254 -32.78 -11.90 1.91
CA GLU A 254 -33.95 -12.24 1.10
C GLU A 254 -34.78 -13.43 1.64
N THR A 255 -34.29 -14.19 2.62
CA THR A 255 -35.03 -15.35 3.18
C THR A 255 -36.05 -14.94 4.27
N SER A 256 -36.09 -13.67 4.68
CA SER A 256 -36.96 -13.19 5.78
C SER A 256 -38.16 -12.34 5.34
N GLN A 257 -38.44 -12.24 4.03
CA GLN A 257 -39.64 -11.57 3.52
C GLN A 257 -40.38 -12.48 2.52
N GLN A 258 -41.71 -12.60 2.74
CA GLN A 258 -42.64 -13.44 1.98
C GLN A 258 -42.65 -13.13 0.47
N PRO A 259 -43.04 -14.10 -0.38
CA PRO A 259 -42.72 -14.08 -1.80
C PRO A 259 -43.66 -13.14 -2.56
N GLN A 260 -43.10 -12.11 -3.21
CA GLN A 260 -43.78 -11.42 -4.30
C GLN A 260 -43.03 -11.70 -5.60
N TYR A 261 -43.77 -12.29 -6.55
CA TYR A 261 -43.34 -12.69 -7.89
C TYR A 261 -42.41 -11.68 -8.56
N GLN A 262 -41.16 -12.06 -8.84
CA GLN A 262 -40.33 -11.44 -9.88
C GLN A 262 -39.62 -12.52 -10.69
N GLU A 263 -39.67 -12.33 -12.01
CA GLU A 263 -39.29 -13.27 -13.06
C GLU A 263 -37.84 -13.79 -12.94
N LYS A 264 -37.74 -15.10 -13.18
CA LYS A 264 -36.51 -15.80 -13.56
C LYS A 264 -35.86 -15.14 -14.77
N GLY A 265 -34.59 -14.74 -14.62
CA GLY A 265 -33.78 -14.38 -15.78
C GLY A 265 -32.51 -13.60 -15.48
N LYS A 266 -31.71 -14.00 -14.49
CA LYS A 266 -30.33 -13.49 -14.39
C LYS A 266 -29.37 -14.62 -14.72
N THR A 267 -29.01 -14.66 -16.00
CA THR A 267 -27.78 -15.27 -16.48
C THR A 267 -26.65 -14.93 -15.52
N VAL A 268 -25.93 -15.95 -15.07
CA VAL A 268 -24.79 -15.80 -14.17
C VAL A 268 -23.73 -15.04 -14.96
N GLU A 269 -23.66 -13.71 -14.82
CA GLU A 269 -22.57 -12.93 -15.41
C GLU A 269 -21.28 -13.25 -14.66
N TRP A 270 -20.51 -14.21 -15.18
CA TRP A 270 -19.13 -14.51 -14.81
C TRP A 270 -18.15 -13.35 -15.10
N LYS A 271 -18.64 -12.16 -15.49
CA LYS A 271 -17.85 -11.14 -16.20
C LYS A 271 -17.40 -9.94 -15.39
N LYS A 272 -17.52 -9.92 -14.06
CA LYS A 272 -16.98 -8.81 -13.25
C LYS A 272 -16.26 -9.32 -12.01
N LEU A 273 -15.11 -9.96 -12.21
CA LEU A 273 -14.06 -9.84 -11.22
C LEU A 273 -13.76 -8.33 -11.10
N PRO A 274 -13.89 -7.72 -9.91
CA PRO A 274 -13.60 -6.30 -9.73
C PRO A 274 -12.08 -6.07 -9.70
N ILE A 275 -11.38 -6.49 -10.76
CA ILE A 275 -9.97 -6.14 -10.93
C ILE A 275 -9.95 -4.63 -11.11
N PRO A 276 -9.37 -3.88 -10.16
CA PRO A 276 -9.34 -2.44 -10.29
C PRO A 276 -8.47 -2.10 -11.50
N TRP A 277 -9.01 -1.31 -12.42
CA TRP A 277 -8.36 -0.98 -13.69
C TRP A 277 -6.93 -0.44 -13.53
N PHE A 278 -6.60 0.21 -12.40
CA PHE A 278 -5.26 0.73 -12.13
C PHE A 278 -4.22 -0.38 -11.90
N ILE A 279 -4.62 -1.58 -11.46
CA ILE A 279 -3.73 -2.75 -11.39
C ILE A 279 -3.34 -3.22 -12.79
N LEU A 280 -4.30 -3.22 -13.73
CA LEU A 280 -4.00 -3.53 -15.14
C LEU A 280 -3.06 -2.46 -15.73
N GLY A 281 -3.29 -1.18 -15.43
CA GLY A 281 -2.38 -0.11 -15.81
C GLY A 281 -0.96 -0.29 -15.27
N PHE A 282 -0.81 -0.69 -14.00
CA PHE A 282 0.51 -1.02 -13.41
C PHE A 282 1.21 -2.14 -14.19
N LEU A 283 0.49 -3.23 -14.52
CA LEU A 283 1.06 -4.34 -15.32
C LEU A 283 1.47 -3.91 -16.71
N LEU A 284 0.65 -3.08 -17.36
CA LEU A 284 0.97 -2.55 -18.69
C LEU A 284 2.24 -1.71 -18.64
N MET A 285 2.37 -0.78 -17.69
CA MET A 285 3.59 0.03 -17.55
C MET A 285 4.82 -0.83 -17.23
N SER A 286 4.67 -1.88 -16.42
CA SER A 286 5.77 -2.82 -16.16
C SER A 286 6.17 -3.63 -17.39
N GLY A 287 5.20 -4.06 -18.20
CA GLY A 287 5.47 -4.73 -19.48
C GLY A 287 6.21 -3.80 -20.45
N VAL A 288 5.77 -2.54 -20.55
CA VAL A 288 6.43 -1.51 -21.36
C VAL A 288 7.88 -1.26 -20.92
N ASN A 289 8.12 -1.20 -19.60
CA ASN A 289 9.46 -1.08 -19.05
C ASN A 289 10.33 -2.31 -19.35
N THR A 290 9.77 -3.51 -19.21
CA THR A 290 10.46 -4.79 -19.47
C THR A 290 10.85 -4.94 -20.94
N LEU A 291 10.00 -4.49 -21.87
CA LEU A 291 10.27 -4.55 -23.32
C LEU A 291 11.30 -3.51 -23.79
N GLY A 292 11.76 -2.61 -22.91
CA GLY A 292 12.74 -1.57 -23.27
C GLY A 292 12.21 -0.52 -24.26
N ILE A 293 10.88 -0.42 -24.42
CA ILE A 293 10.25 0.51 -25.38
C ILE A 293 10.51 1.97 -24.99
N ILE A 294 10.58 2.25 -23.68
CA ILE A 294 10.78 3.60 -23.13
C ILE A 294 12.26 3.80 -22.77
N PRO A 295 12.90 4.89 -23.23
CA PRO A 295 14.27 5.22 -22.84
C PRO A 295 14.44 5.37 -21.32
N VAL A 296 15.58 4.92 -20.78
CA VAL A 296 15.88 4.91 -19.33
C VAL A 296 15.66 6.27 -18.67
N LYS A 297 16.00 7.37 -19.35
CA LYS A 297 15.79 8.74 -18.84
C LYS A 297 14.30 9.06 -18.66
N LEU A 298 13.47 8.69 -19.63
CA LEU A 298 12.03 8.90 -19.56
C LEU A 298 11.39 7.98 -18.52
N ALA A 299 11.81 6.72 -18.43
CA ALA A 299 11.38 5.78 -17.39
C ALA A 299 11.66 6.33 -15.99
N SER A 300 12.88 6.84 -15.76
CA SER A 300 13.30 7.45 -14.50
C SER A 300 12.45 8.68 -14.15
N GLY A 301 12.14 9.52 -15.14
CA GLY A 301 11.25 10.67 -14.98
C GLY A 301 9.82 10.28 -14.61
N LEU A 302 9.27 9.24 -15.24
CA LEU A 302 7.95 8.70 -14.92
C LEU A 302 7.90 8.10 -13.51
N ILE A 303 8.96 7.41 -13.08
CA ILE A 303 9.07 6.89 -11.70
C ILE A 303 9.13 8.03 -10.69
N ALA A 304 9.90 9.08 -10.96
CA ALA A 304 9.97 10.26 -10.10
C ALA A 304 8.61 10.98 -10.00
N LEU A 305 7.89 11.12 -11.12
CA LEU A 305 6.53 11.64 -11.15
C LEU A 305 5.57 10.74 -10.37
N ALA A 306 5.66 9.42 -10.53
CA ALA A 306 4.85 8.44 -9.79
C ALA A 306 4.99 8.67 -8.28
N TYR A 307 6.23 8.82 -7.79
CA TYR A 307 6.51 9.09 -6.39
C TYR A 307 5.93 10.40 -5.89
N LEU A 308 6.02 11.47 -6.68
CA LEU A 308 5.40 12.75 -6.35
C LEU A 308 3.87 12.63 -6.23
N LEU A 309 3.22 11.97 -7.21
CA LEU A 309 1.76 11.77 -7.19
C LEU A 309 1.31 10.92 -6.00
N LEU A 310 2.07 9.87 -5.66
CA LEU A 310 1.83 9.06 -4.48
C LEU A 310 2.01 9.88 -3.19
N ALA A 311 3.05 10.70 -3.09
CA ALA A 311 3.26 11.58 -1.94
C ALA A 311 2.11 12.59 -1.79
N MET A 312 1.63 13.19 -2.89
CA MET A 312 0.44 14.07 -2.86
C MET A 312 -0.80 13.33 -2.36
N ALA A 313 -1.00 12.09 -2.80
CA ALA A 313 -2.10 11.25 -2.34
C ALA A 313 -2.00 10.91 -0.85
N MET A 314 -0.81 10.56 -0.36
CA MET A 314 -0.52 10.28 1.04
C MET A 314 -0.76 11.51 1.91
N ALA A 315 -0.27 12.68 1.49
CA ALA A 315 -0.55 13.95 2.16
C ALA A 315 -2.05 14.25 2.23
N GLY A 316 -2.77 14.05 1.11
CA GLY A 316 -4.22 14.22 1.08
C GLY A 316 -4.95 13.27 2.04
N MET A 317 -4.52 12.01 2.14
CA MET A 317 -5.09 11.06 3.10
C MET A 317 -4.82 11.50 4.54
N GLY A 318 -3.60 11.97 4.83
CA GLY A 318 -3.26 12.52 6.15
C GLY A 318 -4.10 13.73 6.53
N LEU A 319 -4.37 14.63 5.57
CA LEU A 319 -5.25 15.79 5.77
C LEU A 319 -6.72 15.42 6.03
N GLY A 320 -7.13 14.21 5.66
CA GLY A 320 -8.44 13.64 5.96
C GLY A 320 -8.55 13.01 7.34
N VAL A 321 -7.45 12.90 8.11
CA VAL A 321 -7.42 12.22 9.42
C VAL A 321 -7.71 13.18 10.57
N ASP A 322 -8.61 12.77 11.47
CA ASP A 322 -8.77 13.39 12.77
C ASP A 322 -7.77 12.77 13.78
N LEU A 323 -6.94 13.61 14.43
CA LEU A 323 -5.89 13.17 15.36
C LEU A 323 -6.44 12.37 16.56
N LYS A 324 -7.60 12.74 17.09
CA LYS A 324 -8.23 12.02 18.22
C LYS A 324 -8.66 10.63 17.77
N THR A 325 -9.18 10.54 16.55
CA THR A 325 -9.57 9.27 15.91
C THR A 325 -8.35 8.39 15.63
N PHE A 326 -7.25 8.97 15.16
CA PHE A 326 -5.99 8.25 14.92
C PHE A 326 -5.44 7.62 16.21
N GLY A 327 -5.35 8.38 17.30
CA GLY A 327 -4.83 7.88 18.58
C GLY A 327 -5.70 6.77 19.19
N ARG A 328 -7.02 6.82 18.99
CA ARG A 328 -7.96 5.78 19.43
C ARG A 328 -7.87 4.51 18.59
N MET A 329 -7.79 4.65 17.27
CA MET A 329 -7.80 3.51 16.34
C MET A 329 -6.43 2.87 16.13
N GLY A 330 -5.33 3.57 16.38
CA GLY A 330 -3.98 3.15 15.96
C GLY A 330 -3.28 2.12 16.84
N LYS A 331 -3.56 2.07 18.15
CA LYS A 331 -2.79 1.21 19.09
C LYS A 331 -2.91 -0.29 18.78
N LYS A 332 -4.13 -0.78 18.59
CA LYS A 332 -4.38 -2.20 18.31
C LYS A 332 -3.81 -2.64 16.96
N PRO A 333 -4.02 -1.89 15.84
CA PRO A 333 -3.35 -2.17 14.57
C PRO A 333 -1.84 -2.16 14.68
N PHE A 334 -1.26 -1.23 15.44
CA PHE A 334 0.17 -1.17 15.65
C PHE A 334 0.70 -2.43 16.33
N LEU A 335 0.05 -2.92 17.39
CA LEU A 335 0.43 -4.15 18.06
C LEU A 335 0.27 -5.39 17.16
N ALA A 336 -0.84 -5.50 16.42
CA ALA A 336 -1.05 -6.60 15.46
C ALA A 336 0.02 -6.59 14.36
N GLY A 337 0.31 -5.41 13.81
CA GLY A 337 1.36 -5.21 12.83
C GLY A 337 2.73 -5.56 13.40
N LEU A 338 3.08 -5.07 14.59
CA LEU A 338 4.36 -5.33 15.26
C LEU A 338 4.59 -6.83 15.47
N ALA A 339 3.62 -7.53 16.06
CA ALA A 339 3.71 -8.96 16.28
C ALA A 339 3.89 -9.72 14.95
N GLY A 340 3.14 -9.34 13.92
CA GLY A 340 3.30 -9.92 12.59
C GLY A 340 4.61 -9.57 11.90
N SER A 341 5.16 -8.37 12.09
CA SER A 341 6.45 -7.94 11.55
C SER A 341 7.60 -8.69 12.21
N VAL A 342 7.52 -8.97 13.52
CA VAL A 342 8.48 -9.83 14.22
C VAL A 342 8.43 -11.25 13.66
N LEU A 343 7.24 -11.82 13.50
CA LEU A 343 7.07 -13.16 12.94
C LEU A 343 7.51 -13.24 11.47
N LEU A 344 7.19 -12.23 10.66
CA LEU A 344 7.65 -12.11 9.28
C LEU A 344 9.18 -12.03 9.22
N SER A 345 9.81 -11.30 10.15
CA SER A 345 11.27 -11.23 10.24
C SER A 345 11.87 -12.58 10.60
N ALA A 346 11.35 -13.24 11.64
CA ALA A 346 11.83 -14.57 12.02
C ALA A 346 11.64 -15.60 10.89
N LEU A 347 10.46 -15.60 10.27
CA LEU A 347 10.15 -16.46 9.13
C LEU A 347 11.09 -16.20 7.95
N GLY A 348 11.27 -14.93 7.58
CA GLY A 348 12.14 -14.56 6.47
C GLY A 348 13.59 -14.98 6.70
N TYR A 349 14.10 -14.80 7.92
CA TYR A 349 15.44 -15.26 8.31
C TYR A 349 15.57 -16.79 8.18
N VAL A 350 14.62 -17.54 8.74
CA VAL A 350 14.60 -19.01 8.65
C VAL A 350 14.51 -19.48 7.20
N LEU A 351 13.68 -18.83 6.37
CA LEU A 351 13.56 -19.19 4.96
C LEU A 351 14.86 -18.93 4.19
N VAL A 352 15.58 -17.85 4.47
CA VAL A 352 16.90 -17.61 3.84
C VAL A 352 17.88 -18.73 4.19
N LEU A 353 17.92 -19.19 5.44
CA LEU A 353 18.74 -20.32 5.86
C LEU A 353 18.32 -21.64 5.17
N VAL A 354 17.03 -21.99 5.24
CA VAL A 354 16.49 -23.26 4.72
C VAL A 354 16.67 -23.38 3.21
N PHE A 355 16.55 -22.28 2.48
CA PHE A 355 16.74 -22.27 1.02
C PHE A 355 18.22 -22.22 0.59
N GLY A 356 19.16 -22.18 1.55
CA GLY A 356 20.59 -22.11 1.29
C GLY A 356 21.01 -20.79 0.64
N LEU A 357 20.43 -19.68 1.12
CA LEU A 357 20.65 -18.32 0.61
C LEU A 357 21.32 -17.43 1.67
N ALA A 358 21.80 -18.02 2.77
CA ALA A 358 22.44 -17.35 3.89
C ALA A 358 23.77 -16.74 3.49
#